data_AF-A0A2D0HGS5-F1
#
_entry.id   AF-A0A2D0HGS5-F1
#
_cell.length_a   1.000
_cell.length_b   1.000
_cell.length_c   1.000
_cell.angle_alpha   90.00
_cell.angle_beta   90.00
_cell.angle_gamma   90.00
#
_symmetry.space_group_name_H-M   'P 1'
#
loop_
_entity.id
_entity.type
_entity.pdbx_description
1 polymer ?
#
loop_
_entity_poly.entity_id
_entity_poly.type
_entity_poly.pdbx_seq_one_letter_code
_entity_poly.pdbx_strand_id
1 'polypeptide(L)'
;MTNSEIQLITSVRPSPTPEILTALKKGIPVDSVELYQFNLKEVDFRQANLSKAKLLGADLSEVVLSNLDLSGADLRGANLQGADLSGANLQGAYLNRADLQQANLSGANLEGAKLQVARYDSQTKWPEEYNYKASGAVG
;
A
#
# COMPACT_ATOMS: atom_id res chain seq x y z
N MET A 1 -11.06 -18.51 22.07
CA MET A 1 -11.33 -17.26 21.34
C MET A 1 -10.15 -16.34 21.59
N THR A 2 -9.31 -16.11 20.60
CA THR A 2 -8.13 -15.23 20.76
C THR A 2 -8.58 -13.76 20.68
N ASN A 3 -7.79 -12.83 21.24
CA ASN A 3 -8.06 -11.39 21.08
C ASN A 3 -8.23 -10.98 19.60
N SER A 4 -7.64 -11.73 18.67
CA SER A 4 -7.74 -11.57 17.23
C SER A 4 -9.16 -11.81 16.68
N GLU A 5 -9.94 -12.71 17.30
CA GLU A 5 -11.31 -13.04 16.86
C GLU A 5 -12.35 -12.02 17.37
N ILE A 6 -12.06 -11.33 18.48
CA ILE A 6 -12.93 -10.29 19.07
C ILE A 6 -12.82 -8.97 18.28
N GLN A 7 -11.65 -8.65 17.73
CA GLN A 7 -11.46 -7.43 16.92
C GLN A 7 -12.14 -7.46 15.55
N LEU A 8 -12.55 -8.65 15.06
CA LEU A 8 -13.31 -8.76 13.82
C LEU A 8 -14.74 -8.20 13.94
N ILE A 9 -15.25 -8.02 15.17
CA ILE A 9 -16.66 -7.71 15.46
C ILE A 9 -16.85 -6.22 15.82
N THR A 10 -15.77 -5.51 16.17
CA THR A 10 -15.79 -4.06 16.46
C THR A 10 -15.35 -3.29 15.22
N SER A 11 -16.18 -2.38 14.71
CA SER A 11 -15.97 -1.67 13.43
C SER A 11 -14.77 -0.68 13.38
N VAL A 12 -13.80 -0.78 14.29
CA VAL A 12 -12.65 0.12 14.38
C VAL A 12 -11.37 -0.71 14.47
N ARG A 13 -10.55 -0.65 13.41
CA ARG A 13 -9.20 -1.23 13.40
C ARG A 13 -8.31 -0.45 14.39
N PRO A 14 -7.51 -1.10 15.25
CA PRO A 14 -6.64 -0.39 16.19
C PRO A 14 -5.48 0.31 15.46
N SER A 15 -4.89 1.35 16.08
CA SER A 15 -3.61 1.90 15.60
C SER A 15 -2.46 0.91 15.87
N PRO A 16 -1.41 0.86 15.04
CA PRO A 16 -0.25 0.02 15.29
C PRO A 16 0.44 0.38 16.61
N THR A 17 1.00 -0.61 17.30
CA THR A 17 1.75 -0.36 18.54
C THR A 17 3.08 0.36 18.25
N PRO A 18 3.68 1.06 19.23
CA PRO A 18 4.98 1.70 19.07
C PRO A 18 6.09 0.75 18.61
N GLU A 19 6.03 -0.52 19.02
CA GLU A 19 6.98 -1.56 18.61
C GLU A 19 6.88 -1.83 17.10
N ILE A 20 5.65 -1.93 16.57
CA ILE A 20 5.39 -2.11 15.14
C ILE A 20 5.86 -0.86 14.38
N LEU A 21 5.50 0.34 14.84
CA LEU A 21 5.94 1.60 14.23
C LEU A 21 7.47 1.73 14.21
N THR A 22 8.13 1.27 15.26
CA THR A 22 9.59 1.25 15.34
C THR A 22 10.19 0.24 14.35
N ALA A 23 9.60 -0.94 14.21
CA ALA A 23 10.05 -1.94 13.25
C ALA A 23 9.97 -1.43 11.80
N LEU A 24 8.84 -0.80 11.45
CA LEU A 24 8.63 -0.17 10.14
C LEU A 24 9.70 0.89 9.82
N LYS A 25 10.01 1.76 10.79
CA LYS A 25 11.04 2.80 10.65
C LYS A 25 12.47 2.25 10.57
N LYS A 26 12.71 1.06 11.11
CA LYS A 26 14.05 0.43 11.16
C LYS A 26 14.38 -0.43 9.97
N GLY A 27 13.51 -0.52 8.96
CA GLY A 27 13.81 -1.39 7.83
C GLY A 27 13.59 -2.88 8.10
N ILE A 28 13.02 -3.22 9.25
CA ILE A 28 12.87 -4.62 9.65
C ILE A 28 11.73 -5.21 8.82
N PRO A 29 11.97 -6.30 8.07
CA PRO A 29 10.91 -6.99 7.36
C PRO A 29 9.76 -7.30 8.33
N VAL A 30 8.63 -6.67 8.05
CA VAL A 30 7.36 -6.88 8.76
C VAL A 30 6.51 -7.90 8.00
N ASP A 31 7.15 -8.78 7.25
CA ASP A 31 6.53 -9.86 6.48
C ASP A 31 5.75 -10.85 7.36
N SER A 32 6.04 -10.92 8.65
CA SER A 32 5.22 -11.63 9.64
C SER A 32 4.09 -10.78 10.25
N VAL A 33 4.11 -9.45 10.07
CA VAL A 33 3.11 -8.54 10.63
C VAL A 33 2.01 -8.29 9.62
N GLU A 34 0.78 -8.64 10.01
CA GLU A 34 -0.43 -8.40 9.22
C GLU A 34 -0.89 -6.95 9.39
N LEU A 35 -0.23 -6.02 8.69
CA LEU A 35 -0.49 -4.57 8.83
C LEU A 35 -1.92 -4.18 8.46
N TYR A 36 -2.59 -4.98 7.63
CA TYR A 36 -3.98 -4.77 7.24
C TYR A 36 -4.96 -4.79 8.42
N GLN A 37 -4.57 -5.36 9.57
CA GLN A 37 -5.38 -5.36 10.78
C GLN A 37 -5.45 -3.99 11.46
N PHE A 38 -4.56 -3.05 11.12
CA PHE A 38 -4.47 -1.74 11.78
C PHE A 38 -5.12 -0.60 10.98
N ASN A 39 -5.45 0.48 11.67
CA ASN A 39 -5.71 1.78 11.06
C ASN A 39 -4.37 2.43 10.69
N LEU A 40 -4.13 2.60 9.39
CA LEU A 40 -2.88 3.12 8.84
C LEU A 40 -3.00 4.56 8.31
N LYS A 41 -4.20 5.17 8.33
CA LYS A 41 -4.45 6.48 7.72
C LYS A 41 -3.65 7.62 8.35
N GLU A 42 -3.45 7.56 9.66
CA GLU A 42 -2.75 8.60 10.42
C GLU A 42 -1.29 8.20 10.75
N VAL A 43 -0.80 7.10 10.18
CA VAL A 43 0.56 6.62 10.44
C VAL A 43 1.55 7.45 9.63
N ASP A 44 2.53 8.02 10.32
CA ASP A 44 3.66 8.68 9.69
C ASP A 44 4.66 7.64 9.15
N PHE A 45 4.61 7.42 7.84
CA PHE A 45 5.52 6.53 7.11
C PHE A 45 6.74 7.24 6.54
N ARG A 46 6.96 8.54 6.79
CA ARG A 46 8.18 9.23 6.35
C ARG A 46 9.37 8.48 6.94
N GLN A 47 10.16 7.80 6.11
CA GLN A 47 11.29 6.90 6.47
C GLN A 47 10.95 5.44 6.82
N ALA A 48 9.71 4.99 6.67
CA ALA A 48 9.40 3.57 6.79
C ALA A 48 9.94 2.78 5.59
N ASN A 49 10.43 1.57 5.84
CA ASN A 49 10.62 0.58 4.80
C ASN A 49 9.40 -0.34 4.78
N LEU A 50 8.70 -0.39 3.67
CA LEU A 50 7.51 -1.23 3.46
C LEU A 50 7.78 -2.34 2.43
N SER A 51 9.06 -2.60 2.10
CA SER A 51 9.43 -3.71 1.22
C SER A 51 8.89 -5.03 1.78
N LYS A 52 8.22 -5.80 0.92
CA LYS A 52 7.56 -7.07 1.23
C LYS A 52 6.51 -7.01 2.35
N ALA A 53 6.04 -5.81 2.73
CA ALA A 53 5.02 -5.67 3.76
C ALA A 53 3.69 -6.34 3.36
N LYS A 54 2.98 -6.91 4.35
CA LYS A 54 1.65 -7.52 4.16
C LYS A 54 0.55 -6.48 4.40
N LEU A 55 0.09 -5.87 3.31
CA LEU A 55 -0.91 -4.78 3.28
C LEU A 55 -2.19 -5.20 2.52
N LEU A 56 -2.47 -6.50 2.46
CA LEU A 56 -3.66 -7.08 1.81
C LEU A 56 -4.94 -6.43 2.33
N GLY A 57 -5.68 -5.70 1.47
CA GLY A 57 -6.91 -5.02 1.88
C GLY A 57 -6.74 -3.92 2.95
N ALA A 58 -5.51 -3.41 3.11
CA ALA A 58 -5.25 -2.27 3.98
C ALA A 58 -5.96 -1.02 3.47
N ASP A 59 -6.44 -0.18 4.39
CA ASP A 59 -6.90 1.16 4.05
C ASP A 59 -5.72 2.12 4.14
N LEU A 60 -5.25 2.55 2.98
CA LEU A 60 -4.12 3.46 2.77
C LEU A 60 -4.57 4.69 1.96
N SER A 61 -5.88 4.98 1.92
CA SER A 61 -6.37 6.12 1.15
C SER A 61 -5.83 7.42 1.74
N GLU A 62 -5.44 8.34 0.86
CA GLU A 62 -4.88 9.66 1.20
C GLU A 62 -3.56 9.61 2.01
N VAL A 63 -2.95 8.44 2.20
CA VAL A 63 -1.68 8.30 2.93
C VAL A 63 -0.52 8.80 2.07
N VAL A 64 0.45 9.44 2.73
CA VAL A 64 1.72 9.87 2.11
C VAL A 64 2.72 8.72 2.16
N LEU A 65 3.00 8.12 1.00
CA LEU A 65 3.91 7.00 0.77
C LEU A 65 5.04 7.36 -0.23
N SER A 66 5.22 8.65 -0.52
CA SER A 66 6.16 9.12 -1.53
C SER A 66 7.61 8.80 -1.16
N ASN A 67 8.37 8.40 -2.18
CA ASN A 67 9.77 7.99 -2.09
C ASN A 67 10.07 6.80 -1.16
N LEU A 68 9.06 6.06 -0.71
CA LEU A 68 9.25 4.88 0.14
C LEU A 68 9.58 3.63 -0.69
N ASP A 69 10.27 2.68 -0.05
CA ASP A 69 10.46 1.34 -0.60
C ASP A 69 9.25 0.46 -0.27
N LEU A 70 8.48 0.11 -1.30
CA LEU A 70 7.35 -0.84 -1.27
C LEU A 70 7.65 -2.05 -2.17
N SER A 71 8.92 -2.32 -2.50
CA SER A 71 9.28 -3.39 -3.41
C SER A 71 8.79 -4.75 -2.89
N GLY A 72 8.12 -5.50 -3.76
CA GLY A 72 7.52 -6.80 -3.42
C GLY A 72 6.41 -6.76 -2.36
N ALA A 73 5.91 -5.58 -1.96
CA ALA A 73 4.82 -5.48 -0.98
C ALA A 73 3.54 -6.16 -1.51
N ASP A 74 2.78 -6.75 -0.59
CA ASP A 74 1.46 -7.32 -0.89
C ASP A 74 0.36 -6.30 -0.61
N LEU A 75 -0.05 -5.58 -1.65
CA LEU A 75 -1.09 -4.55 -1.66
C LEU A 75 -2.37 -5.03 -2.34
N ARG A 76 -2.57 -6.34 -2.46
CA ARG A 76 -3.74 -6.88 -3.17
C ARG A 76 -5.02 -6.37 -2.50
N GLY A 77 -5.96 -5.86 -3.28
CA GLY A 77 -7.22 -5.30 -2.76
C GLY A 77 -7.08 -4.10 -1.81
N ALA A 78 -5.90 -3.50 -1.64
CA ALA A 78 -5.72 -2.33 -0.79
C ALA A 78 -6.48 -1.12 -1.34
N ASN A 79 -7.00 -0.29 -0.44
CA ASN A 79 -7.55 1.01 -0.80
C ASN A 79 -6.42 2.03 -0.81
N LEU A 80 -5.99 2.48 -1.99
CA LEU A 80 -4.95 3.48 -2.22
C LEU A 80 -5.55 4.76 -2.83
N GLN A 81 -6.87 4.97 -2.69
CA GLN A 81 -7.54 6.11 -3.27
C GLN A 81 -6.90 7.43 -2.78
N GLY A 82 -6.47 8.29 -3.70
CA GLY A 82 -5.82 9.57 -3.37
C GLY A 82 -4.46 9.47 -2.66
N ALA A 83 -3.87 8.27 -2.53
CA ALA A 83 -2.57 8.11 -1.88
C ALA A 83 -1.46 8.80 -2.69
N ASP A 84 -0.48 9.39 -2.00
CA ASP A 84 0.72 9.92 -2.63
C ASP A 84 1.81 8.84 -2.67
N LEU A 85 1.96 8.19 -3.83
CA LEU A 85 2.98 7.18 -4.12
C LEU A 85 4.09 7.76 -5.02
N SER A 86 4.23 9.08 -5.10
CA SER A 86 5.18 9.69 -6.02
C SER A 86 6.63 9.29 -5.67
N GLY A 87 7.39 8.89 -6.69
CA GLY A 87 8.76 8.38 -6.51
C GLY A 87 8.90 7.08 -5.73
N ALA A 88 7.80 6.41 -5.34
CA ALA A 88 7.87 5.17 -4.57
C ALA A 88 8.47 4.01 -5.39
N ASN A 89 9.22 3.13 -4.73
CA ASN A 89 9.68 1.89 -5.35
C ASN A 89 8.63 0.80 -5.19
N LEU A 90 7.88 0.49 -6.25
CA LEU A 90 6.85 -0.56 -6.29
C LEU A 90 7.32 -1.78 -7.11
N GLN A 91 8.63 -1.93 -7.32
CA GLN A 91 9.18 -3.03 -8.11
C GLN A 91 8.69 -4.38 -7.60
N GLY A 92 8.05 -5.17 -8.47
CA GLY A 92 7.50 -6.49 -8.14
C GLY A 92 6.36 -6.50 -7.12
N ALA A 93 5.79 -5.35 -6.74
CA ALA A 93 4.67 -5.28 -5.78
C ALA A 93 3.40 -5.94 -6.34
N TYR A 94 2.58 -6.49 -5.46
CA TYR A 94 1.29 -7.09 -5.82
C TYR A 94 0.15 -6.10 -5.58
N LEU A 95 -0.34 -5.46 -6.64
CA LEU A 95 -1.43 -4.46 -6.63
C LEU A 95 -2.74 -5.02 -7.21
N ASN A 96 -2.86 -6.34 -7.37
CA ASN A 96 -4.05 -6.94 -7.97
C ASN A 96 -5.31 -6.52 -7.21
N ARG A 97 -6.31 -6.01 -7.94
CA ARG A 97 -7.58 -5.52 -7.37
C ARG A 97 -7.46 -4.32 -6.41
N ALA A 98 -6.29 -3.68 -6.30
CA ALA A 98 -6.16 -2.46 -5.50
C ALA A 98 -6.99 -1.31 -6.10
N ASP A 99 -7.42 -0.37 -5.27
CA ASP A 99 -8.09 0.85 -5.71
C ASP A 99 -7.08 2.01 -5.76
N LEU A 100 -6.65 2.39 -6.96
CA LEU A 100 -5.67 3.45 -7.24
C LEU A 100 -6.33 4.75 -7.72
N GLN A 101 -7.66 4.87 -7.65
CA GLN A 101 -8.36 6.07 -8.11
C GLN A 101 -7.79 7.33 -7.46
N GLN A 102 -7.53 8.38 -8.24
CA GLN A 102 -6.91 9.64 -7.78
C GLN A 102 -5.50 9.50 -7.17
N ALA A 103 -4.89 8.31 -7.15
CA ALA A 103 -3.56 8.12 -6.59
C ALA A 103 -2.48 8.82 -7.43
N ASN A 104 -1.42 9.28 -6.78
CA ASN A 104 -0.27 9.89 -7.44
C ASN A 104 0.90 8.90 -7.51
N LEU A 105 1.09 8.22 -8.64
CA LEU A 105 2.24 7.33 -8.91
C LEU A 105 3.33 8.02 -9.75
N SER A 106 3.31 9.35 -9.90
CA SER A 106 4.32 10.04 -10.73
C SER A 106 5.74 9.72 -10.26
N GLY A 107 6.59 9.27 -11.18
CA GLY A 107 7.96 8.85 -10.89
C GLY A 107 8.12 7.54 -10.12
N ALA A 108 7.04 6.82 -9.81
CA ALA A 108 7.13 5.53 -9.13
C ALA A 108 7.75 4.45 -10.04
N ASN A 109 8.55 3.55 -9.46
CA ASN A 109 9.06 2.38 -10.17
C ASN A 109 8.03 1.25 -10.13
N LEU A 110 7.35 1.01 -11.26
CA LEU A 110 6.35 -0.06 -11.41
C LEU A 110 6.89 -1.31 -12.13
N GLU A 111 8.21 -1.45 -12.30
CA GLU A 111 8.80 -2.60 -12.98
C GLU A 111 8.37 -3.92 -12.32
N GLY A 112 7.75 -4.81 -13.11
CA GLY A 112 7.30 -6.12 -12.64
C GLY A 112 6.07 -6.10 -11.71
N ALA A 113 5.54 -4.93 -11.35
CA ALA A 113 4.35 -4.81 -10.49
C ALA A 113 3.13 -5.50 -11.12
N LYS A 114 2.27 -6.08 -10.28
CA LYS A 114 1.09 -6.85 -10.71
C LYS A 114 -0.17 -6.03 -10.50
N LEU A 115 -0.69 -5.44 -11.58
CA LEU A 115 -1.82 -4.50 -11.55
C LEU A 115 -3.12 -5.10 -12.08
N GLN A 116 -3.23 -6.43 -12.19
CA GLN A 116 -4.40 -7.05 -12.79
C GLN A 116 -5.67 -6.67 -12.01
N VAL A 117 -6.62 -6.06 -12.72
CA VAL A 117 -7.90 -5.57 -12.17
C VAL A 117 -7.73 -4.49 -11.09
N ALA A 118 -6.55 -3.85 -10.98
CA ALA A 118 -6.41 -2.64 -10.18
C ALA A 118 -7.27 -1.53 -10.79
N ARG A 119 -8.02 -0.80 -9.97
CA ARG A 119 -8.93 0.25 -10.43
C ARG A 119 -8.17 1.57 -10.52
N TYR A 120 -8.26 2.26 -11.65
CA TYR A 120 -7.78 3.64 -11.78
C TYR A 120 -8.88 4.53 -12.37
N ASP A 121 -8.64 5.83 -12.44
CA ASP A 121 -9.54 6.80 -13.06
C ASP A 121 -8.75 7.89 -13.81
N SER A 122 -9.45 8.88 -14.36
CA SER A 122 -8.85 9.99 -15.09
C SER A 122 -7.99 10.92 -14.24
N GLN A 123 -8.07 10.82 -12.91
CA GLN A 123 -7.26 11.62 -11.97
C GLN A 123 -6.01 10.87 -11.50
N THR A 124 -5.93 9.57 -11.74
CA THR A 124 -4.78 8.75 -11.38
C THR A 124 -3.56 9.19 -12.18
N LYS A 125 -2.48 9.57 -11.49
CA LYS A 125 -1.23 9.98 -12.14
C LYS A 125 -0.31 8.80 -12.24
N TRP A 126 0.11 8.44 -13.45
CA TRP A 126 1.06 7.35 -13.70
C TRP A 126 2.49 7.87 -13.81
N PRO A 127 3.52 7.00 -13.65
CA PRO A 127 4.88 7.36 -14.03
C PRO A 127 4.94 7.75 -15.52
N GLU A 128 5.87 8.65 -15.86
CA GLU A 128 6.13 8.99 -17.26
C GLU A 128 6.53 7.74 -18.04
N GLU A 129 6.10 7.64 -19.30
CA GLU A 129 6.35 6.49 -20.20
C GLU A 129 5.75 5.14 -19.75
N TYR A 130 5.11 5.04 -18.59
CA TYR A 130 4.49 3.80 -18.14
C TYR A 130 3.20 3.49 -18.93
N ASN A 131 3.18 2.38 -19.66
CA ASN A 131 2.02 1.93 -20.43
C ASN A 131 0.96 1.25 -19.53
N TYR A 132 0.27 2.04 -18.71
CA TYR A 132 -0.77 1.54 -17.80
C TYR A 132 -1.93 0.84 -18.52
N LYS A 133 -2.23 1.20 -19.78
CA LYS A 133 -3.27 0.56 -20.59
C LYS A 133 -2.97 -0.90 -20.91
N ALA A 134 -1.69 -1.29 -20.90
CA ALA A 134 -1.26 -2.68 -21.09
C ALA A 134 -0.99 -3.43 -19.78
N SER A 135 -1.16 -2.78 -18.62
CA SER A 135 -0.81 -3.36 -17.31
C SER A 135 -1.82 -4.40 -16.81
N GLY A 136 -3.03 -4.42 -17.37
CA GLY A 136 -4.18 -5.18 -16.87
C GLY A 136 -4.99 -4.46 -15.78
N ALA A 137 -4.62 -3.24 -15.41
CA ALA A 137 -5.47 -2.34 -14.63
C ALA A 137 -6.73 -1.95 -15.43
N VAL A 138 -7.80 -1.55 -14.73
CA VAL A 138 -9.11 -1.24 -15.30
C VAL A 138 -9.55 0.14 -14.83
N GLY A 139 -9.88 1.02 -15.76
CA GLY A 139 -10.26 2.42 -15.47
C GLY A 139 -10.54 3.22 -16.71
#